data_AF-A0A4Y6S0V5-F1
#
_entry.id   AF-A0A4Y6S0V5-F1
#
_cell.length_a   1.000
_cell.length_b   1.000
_cell.length_c   1.000
_cell.angle_alpha   90.00
_cell.angle_beta   90.00
_cell.angle_gamma   90.00
#
_symmetry.space_group_name_H-M   'P 1'
#
loop_
_entity.id
_entity.type
_entity.pdbx_description
1 polymer ?
#
loop_
_entity_poly.entity_id
_entity_poly.type
_entity_poly.pdbx_seq_one_letter_code
_entity_poly.pdbx_strand_id
1 'polypeptide(L)'
;MEARQNGEKLQQNGPYARHKLHNRSRVGRLFRTVFTVSFLLAILTACAGPTDAIIGQVDPRVDLEAVEGLTKQVVYVATSRQATDEAGLLFSGERGAELGFARFTVTIPPDHKTGAIERPERAPADPRSEFAIVDPTVFSGSKPFVNRLSRELRSRPPANRDVLLFVHGFNTTLTEAVLRAAQFAHDSGFTGVPVVFSWASRGSNFDYVYDLNSVLIARDKLIEAGLLILEASPSGVDFVAHSMGNFLTMEVMRQASLQGRFNASRKFRDIILASPDIDVNLFETQLKGIPRSQRNFYVLISANDKALGISKFLAGDVPRVGDADPERLADLGVTVVDLSEVKDTSSIHHSKFADVPEVVQLIGRHLESGSHFETSTTASNVPANVVQSIANVPITIFGGQPRSVGLQ
;
A
#
# COMPACT_ATOMS: atom_id res chain seq x y z
N MET A 1 15.76 14.04 101.37
CA MET A 1 17.22 14.13 101.59
C MET A 1 17.80 14.77 100.34
N GLU A 2 17.82 16.10 100.29
CA GLU A 2 18.98 16.91 100.71
C GLU A 2 20.27 16.61 99.92
N ALA A 3 20.53 17.54 98.98
CA ALA A 3 21.71 18.39 98.99
C ALA A 3 22.97 18.00 98.17
N ARG A 4 23.52 19.08 97.57
CA ARG A 4 24.92 19.37 97.20
C ARG A 4 25.41 18.82 95.85
N GLN A 5 26.24 19.50 95.08
CA GLN A 5 26.77 20.87 95.06
C GLN A 5 27.53 21.05 93.73
N ASN A 6 27.34 22.21 93.10
CA ASN A 6 28.36 23.12 92.56
C ASN A 6 29.49 22.62 91.64
N GLY A 7 29.64 23.34 90.53
CA GLY A 7 30.85 23.39 89.72
C GLY A 7 30.68 24.29 88.49
N GLU A 8 30.76 25.61 88.69
CA GLU A 8 30.88 26.59 87.60
C GLU A 8 32.15 26.37 86.77
N LYS A 9 32.08 26.61 85.46
CA LYS A 9 33.11 27.37 84.72
C LYS A 9 32.63 27.87 83.34
N LEU A 10 32.54 29.20 83.28
CA LEU A 10 33.02 30.13 82.24
C LEU A 10 32.41 30.11 80.82
N GLN A 11 31.84 31.28 80.50
CA GLN A 11 31.43 31.83 79.20
C GLN A 11 32.55 31.80 78.14
N GLN A 12 32.17 31.62 76.86
CA GLN A 12 32.54 32.51 75.76
C GLN A 12 31.76 32.21 74.44
N ASN A 13 30.92 33.18 74.04
CA ASN A 13 30.64 33.74 72.71
C ASN A 13 30.29 32.89 71.47
N GLY A 14 29.14 33.21 70.85
CA GLY A 14 28.97 33.20 69.39
C GLY A 14 27.53 33.02 68.86
N PRO A 15 26.88 34.06 68.29
CA PRO A 15 25.55 33.95 67.69
C PRO A 15 25.66 33.82 66.16
N TYR A 16 25.54 32.62 65.59
CA TYR A 16 25.30 32.47 64.14
C TYR A 16 24.54 31.18 63.85
N ALA A 17 23.21 31.26 63.97
CA ALA A 17 22.30 30.30 63.35
C ALA A 17 21.37 31.07 62.41
N ARG A 18 21.12 30.48 61.23
CA ARG A 18 20.21 30.89 60.14
C ARG A 18 20.83 31.76 59.04
N HIS A 19 21.26 31.10 57.96
CA HIS A 19 20.83 31.38 56.58
C HIS A 19 21.60 30.48 55.60
N LYS A 20 21.11 29.27 55.31
CA LYS A 20 21.63 28.47 54.19
C LYS A 20 20.68 27.37 53.70
N LEU A 21 19.39 27.66 53.57
CA LEU A 21 18.43 26.73 52.96
C LEU A 21 17.41 27.50 52.12
N HIS A 22 17.82 28.03 50.96
CA HIS A 22 16.84 28.42 49.92
C HIS A 22 17.37 28.38 48.47
N ASN A 23 18.66 28.12 48.22
CA ASN A 23 19.19 28.15 46.85
C ASN A 23 19.32 26.78 46.15
N ARG A 24 19.19 25.65 46.88
CA ARG A 24 19.30 24.30 46.28
C ARG A 24 18.05 23.83 45.53
N SER A 25 16.88 24.44 45.77
CA SER A 25 15.59 23.98 45.20
C SER A 25 15.24 24.59 43.83
N ARG A 26 15.91 25.68 43.43
CA ARG A 26 15.72 26.29 42.10
C ARG A 26 16.60 25.64 41.03
N VAL A 27 17.86 25.36 41.37
CA VAL A 27 18.81 24.69 40.46
C VAL A 27 18.34 23.26 40.12
N GLY A 28 17.85 22.50 41.11
CA GLY A 28 17.33 21.14 40.88
C GLY A 28 16.02 21.10 40.07
N ARG A 29 15.19 22.15 40.15
CA ARG A 29 13.99 22.27 39.29
C ARG A 29 14.37 22.64 37.86
N LEU A 30 15.30 23.57 37.68
CA LEU A 30 15.79 23.95 36.34
C LEU A 30 16.48 22.78 35.64
N PHE A 31 17.33 22.02 36.34
CA PHE A 31 17.96 20.81 35.79
C PHE A 31 16.94 19.73 35.41
N ARG A 32 15.91 19.51 36.24
CA ARG A 32 14.82 18.58 35.91
C ARG A 32 14.05 19.05 34.68
N THR A 33 13.66 20.32 34.59
CA THR A 33 12.94 20.84 33.43
C THR A 33 13.77 20.76 32.15
N VAL A 34 15.06 21.13 32.20
CA VAL A 34 15.96 21.02 31.03
C VAL A 34 16.15 19.57 30.62
N PHE A 35 16.31 18.64 31.57
CA PHE A 35 16.44 17.22 31.27
C PHE A 35 15.15 16.64 30.69
N THR A 36 13.98 16.97 31.24
CA THR A 36 12.68 16.53 30.71
C THR A 36 12.41 17.09 29.31
N VAL A 37 12.72 18.37 29.06
CA VAL A 37 12.56 18.98 27.73
C VAL A 37 13.55 18.39 26.73
N SER A 38 14.80 18.16 27.12
CA SER A 38 15.80 17.54 26.25
C SER A 38 15.47 16.07 25.94
N PHE A 39 14.92 15.34 26.92
CA PHE A 39 14.45 13.97 26.72
C PHE A 39 13.20 13.91 25.81
N LEU A 40 12.27 14.85 25.96
CA LEU A 40 11.12 14.99 25.04
C LEU A 40 11.57 15.37 23.62
N LEU A 41 12.55 16.28 23.45
CA LEU A 41 13.12 16.59 22.14
C LEU A 41 13.90 15.42 21.52
N ALA A 42 14.59 14.63 22.34
CA ALA A 42 15.29 13.43 21.88
C ALA A 42 14.32 12.32 21.44
N ILE A 43 13.17 12.17 22.12
CA ILE A 43 12.10 11.26 21.70
C ILE A 43 11.43 11.77 20.41
N LEU A 44 11.26 13.08 20.24
CA LEU A 44 10.68 13.66 19.02
C LEU A 44 11.58 13.53 17.79
N THR A 45 12.91 13.50 17.96
CA THR A 45 13.87 13.31 16.85
C THR A 45 14.12 11.85 16.49
N ALA A 46 13.90 10.92 17.43
CA ALA A 46 14.02 9.47 17.21
C ALA A 46 12.80 8.82 16.52
N CYS A 47 11.77 9.61 16.18
CA CYS A 47 10.56 9.13 15.50
C CYS A 47 10.44 9.59 14.03
N ALA A 48 11.52 10.10 13.43
CA ALA A 48 11.51 10.37 11.99
C ALA A 48 11.55 9.02 11.26
N GLY A 49 10.39 8.56 10.77
CA GLY A 49 10.30 7.37 9.93
C GLY A 49 11.03 7.54 8.59
N PRO A 50 11.09 6.48 7.76
CA PRO A 50 11.72 6.54 6.44
C PRO A 50 11.19 7.71 5.62
N THR A 51 12.08 8.47 4.99
CA THR A 51 11.65 9.63 4.19
C THR A 51 10.97 9.20 2.88
N ASP A 52 9.95 9.94 2.45
CA ASP A 52 9.30 9.78 1.14
C ASP A 52 10.02 10.54 0.02
N ALA A 53 10.86 11.52 0.37
CA ALA A 53 11.54 12.41 -0.56
C ALA A 53 12.79 11.77 -1.19
N ILE A 54 12.64 10.59 -1.79
CA ILE A 54 13.75 9.80 -2.36
C ILE A 54 13.75 9.72 -3.89
N ILE A 55 12.76 10.31 -4.57
CA ILE A 55 12.64 10.23 -6.03
C ILE A 55 13.80 10.98 -6.70
N GLY A 56 14.63 10.24 -7.44
CA GLY A 56 15.85 10.78 -8.05
C GLY A 56 16.96 11.09 -7.05
N GLN A 57 16.83 10.69 -5.78
CA GLN A 57 17.85 10.88 -4.74
C GLN A 57 18.62 9.57 -4.53
N VAL A 58 19.60 9.30 -5.39
CA VAL A 58 20.40 8.07 -5.39
C VAL A 58 21.87 8.39 -5.18
N ASP A 59 22.59 7.52 -4.45
CA ASP A 59 23.99 7.77 -4.10
C ASP A 59 24.81 7.95 -5.39
N PRO A 60 25.35 9.16 -5.64
CA PRO A 60 26.02 9.46 -6.91
C PRO A 60 27.34 8.71 -7.08
N ARG A 61 27.81 8.01 -6.04
CA ARG A 61 29.02 7.18 -6.07
C ARG A 61 28.76 5.77 -6.62
N VAL A 62 27.49 5.39 -6.79
CA VAL A 62 27.10 4.08 -7.29
C VAL A 62 26.86 4.16 -8.80
N ASP A 63 27.73 3.50 -9.57
CA ASP A 63 27.47 3.23 -10.98
C ASP A 63 26.48 2.07 -11.10
N LEU A 64 25.24 2.36 -11.48
CA LEU A 64 24.16 1.37 -11.57
C LEU A 64 24.48 0.23 -12.55
N GLU A 65 25.28 0.49 -13.60
CA GLU A 65 25.67 -0.54 -14.57
C GLU A 65 26.75 -1.49 -14.02
N ALA A 66 27.46 -1.08 -12.98
CA ALA A 66 28.52 -1.87 -12.35
C ALA A 66 28.01 -2.75 -11.19
N VAL A 67 26.74 -2.61 -10.77
CA VAL A 67 26.15 -3.43 -9.69
C VAL A 67 25.63 -4.74 -10.28
N GLU A 68 26.39 -5.81 -10.08
CA GLU A 68 25.99 -7.15 -10.52
C GLU A 68 24.69 -7.61 -9.84
N GLY A 69 23.75 -8.14 -10.64
CA GLY A 69 22.44 -8.62 -10.14
C GLY A 69 21.39 -7.54 -9.89
N LEU A 70 21.72 -6.26 -10.13
CA LEU A 70 20.76 -5.16 -9.99
C LEU A 70 19.67 -5.25 -11.05
N THR A 71 18.41 -5.26 -10.63
CA THR A 71 17.27 -5.27 -11.55
C THR A 71 16.70 -3.87 -11.72
N LYS A 72 16.26 -3.52 -12.94
CA LYS A 72 15.58 -2.25 -13.25
C LYS A 72 14.14 -2.50 -13.68
N GLN A 73 13.19 -2.07 -12.85
CA GLN A 73 11.76 -2.16 -13.13
C GLN A 73 11.23 -0.79 -13.56
N VAL A 74 10.73 -0.67 -14.79
CA VAL A 74 10.08 0.57 -15.25
C VAL A 74 8.64 0.60 -14.73
N VAL A 75 8.24 1.73 -14.16
CA VAL A 75 6.87 1.99 -13.67
C VAL A 75 6.36 3.28 -14.28
N TYR A 76 5.14 3.24 -14.82
CA TYR A 76 4.42 4.42 -15.30
C TYR A 76 3.44 4.89 -14.22
N VAL A 77 3.18 6.19 -14.16
CA VAL A 77 2.25 6.77 -13.18
C VAL A 77 1.28 7.70 -13.88
N ALA A 78 -0.01 7.52 -13.58
CA ALA A 78 -1.04 8.54 -13.73
C ALA A 78 -1.52 8.91 -12.32
N THR A 79 -1.58 10.19 -11.98
CA THR A 79 -1.85 10.61 -10.60
C THR A 79 -2.83 11.76 -10.52
N SER A 80 -3.71 11.72 -9.52
CA SER A 80 -4.57 12.86 -9.15
C SER A 80 -3.92 13.80 -8.14
N ARG A 81 -2.62 13.63 -7.88
CA ARG A 81 -1.87 14.44 -6.91
C ARG A 81 -1.46 15.77 -7.52
N GLN A 82 -1.37 16.79 -6.68
CA GLN A 82 -0.83 18.09 -7.05
C GLN A 82 0.68 17.97 -7.26
N ALA A 83 1.20 18.55 -8.35
CA ALA A 83 2.63 18.67 -8.56
C ALA A 83 3.27 19.55 -7.47
N THR A 84 4.51 19.25 -7.09
CA THR A 84 5.27 20.02 -6.12
C THR A 84 6.70 20.22 -6.59
N ASP A 85 7.28 21.37 -6.25
CA ASP A 85 8.70 21.68 -6.48
C ASP A 85 9.61 21.12 -5.37
N GLU A 86 9.03 20.44 -4.37
CA GLU A 86 9.79 19.77 -3.32
C GLU A 86 10.65 18.65 -3.90
N ALA A 87 11.97 18.79 -3.72
CA ALA A 87 12.96 17.85 -4.21
C ALA A 87 12.69 16.45 -3.65
N GLY A 88 12.70 15.44 -4.52
CA GLY A 88 12.50 14.05 -4.12
C GLY A 88 11.05 13.59 -4.06
N LEU A 89 10.05 14.46 -4.29
CA LEU A 89 8.62 14.09 -4.24
C LEU A 89 7.89 14.12 -5.60
N LEU A 90 8.14 15.14 -6.44
CA LEU A 90 7.44 15.44 -7.70
C LEU A 90 5.93 15.73 -7.58
N PHE A 91 5.19 14.92 -6.83
CA PHE A 91 3.77 15.10 -6.55
C PHE A 91 3.50 14.92 -5.05
N SER A 92 2.70 15.81 -4.47
CA SER A 92 2.42 15.83 -3.03
C SER A 92 1.25 14.92 -2.64
N GLY A 93 0.86 14.98 -1.36
CA GLY A 93 -0.40 14.40 -0.87
C GLY A 93 -1.65 15.19 -1.26
N GLU A 94 -1.50 16.37 -1.87
CA GLU A 94 -2.61 17.26 -2.15
C GLU A 94 -3.33 16.93 -3.47
N ARG A 95 -4.59 17.36 -3.59
CA ARG A 95 -5.43 17.10 -4.76
C ARG A 95 -5.03 17.99 -5.94
N GLY A 96 -4.63 17.37 -7.05
CA GLY A 96 -4.43 18.04 -8.33
C GLY A 96 -5.77 18.31 -9.03
N ALA A 97 -5.85 19.42 -9.75
CA ALA A 97 -7.00 19.74 -10.61
C ALA A 97 -7.10 18.74 -11.78
N GLU A 98 -5.97 18.49 -12.45
CA GLU A 98 -5.82 17.60 -13.60
C GLU A 98 -5.01 16.34 -13.24
N LEU A 99 -4.92 15.39 -14.17
CA LEU A 99 -3.98 14.27 -14.07
C LEU A 99 -2.53 14.72 -14.26
N GLY A 100 -1.67 14.32 -13.33
CA GLY A 100 -0.21 14.30 -13.51
C GLY A 100 0.24 12.97 -14.11
N PHE A 101 1.34 12.98 -14.86
CA PHE A 101 1.89 11.78 -15.49
C PHE A 101 3.41 11.71 -15.31
N ALA A 102 3.90 10.52 -14.96
CA ALA A 102 5.33 10.29 -14.83
C ALA A 102 5.75 8.88 -15.25
N ARG A 103 7.05 8.71 -15.45
CA ARG A 103 7.72 7.42 -15.59
C ARG A 103 8.91 7.39 -14.64
N PHE A 104 9.08 6.27 -13.96
CA PHE A 104 10.19 5.98 -13.08
C PHE A 104 10.90 4.71 -13.54
N THR A 105 12.20 4.63 -13.26
CA THR A 105 12.91 3.36 -13.20
C THR A 105 13.15 3.07 -11.72
N VAL A 106 12.69 1.93 -11.22
CA VAL A 106 12.98 1.47 -9.84
C VAL A 106 14.09 0.44 -9.91
N THR A 107 15.16 0.65 -9.14
CA THR A 107 16.21 -0.36 -8.97
C THR A 107 15.85 -1.28 -7.81
N ILE A 108 16.06 -2.57 -7.99
CA ILE A 108 15.81 -3.61 -7.00
C ILE A 108 17.15 -4.26 -6.67
N PRO A 109 17.56 -4.28 -5.38
CA PRO A 109 18.90 -4.70 -5.00
C PRO A 109 19.12 -6.20 -5.26
N PRO A 110 20.37 -6.65 -5.49
CA PRO A 110 20.66 -8.05 -5.83
C PRO A 110 20.26 -9.07 -4.75
N ASP A 111 20.23 -8.65 -3.48
CA ASP A 111 19.89 -9.48 -2.32
C ASP A 111 18.43 -9.33 -1.87
N HIS A 112 17.59 -8.73 -2.71
CA HIS A 112 16.16 -8.52 -2.47
C HIS A 112 15.45 -9.83 -2.08
N LYS A 113 14.61 -9.72 -1.05
CA LYS A 113 13.76 -10.82 -0.59
C LYS A 113 12.33 -10.59 -1.04
N THR A 114 11.74 -11.59 -1.69
CA THR A 114 10.34 -11.54 -2.10
C THR A 114 9.44 -11.12 -0.95
N GLY A 115 8.60 -10.12 -1.21
CA GLY A 115 7.66 -9.53 -0.26
C GLY A 115 8.22 -8.44 0.64
N ALA A 116 9.54 -8.26 0.68
CA ALA A 116 10.16 -7.15 1.38
C ALA A 116 10.20 -5.90 0.48
N ILE A 117 10.33 -4.72 1.08
CA ILE A 117 10.82 -3.54 0.37
C ILE A 117 11.97 -3.03 1.21
N GLU A 118 13.21 -3.26 0.75
CA GLU A 118 14.43 -2.76 1.36
C GLU A 118 14.49 -1.23 1.19
N ARG A 119 13.68 -0.53 1.98
CA ARG A 119 13.44 0.91 1.83
C ARG A 119 14.57 1.73 2.46
N PRO A 120 15.06 2.78 1.79
CA PRO A 120 16.02 3.70 2.38
C PRO A 120 15.41 4.42 3.60
N GLU A 121 16.12 4.41 4.72
CA GLU A 121 15.75 5.19 5.91
C GLU A 121 15.95 6.70 5.66
N ARG A 122 16.89 7.06 4.79
CA ARG A 122 17.26 8.43 4.44
C ARG A 122 17.72 8.52 2.99
N ALA A 123 17.59 9.71 2.41
CA ALA A 123 18.20 10.02 1.12
C ALA A 123 19.72 10.30 1.26
N PRO A 124 20.54 10.02 0.22
CA PRO A 124 20.15 9.30 -0.99
C PRO A 124 20.12 7.77 -0.78
N ALA A 125 19.32 7.06 -1.56
CA ALA A 125 19.23 5.60 -1.52
C ALA A 125 20.50 4.92 -2.08
N ASP A 126 20.85 3.75 -1.54
CA ASP A 126 21.95 2.89 -2.03
C ASP A 126 21.41 1.68 -2.80
N PRO A 127 21.43 1.68 -4.15
CA PRO A 127 20.87 0.62 -4.99
C PRO A 127 21.47 -0.77 -4.76
N ARG A 128 22.62 -0.87 -4.09
CA ARG A 128 23.28 -2.16 -3.81
C ARG A 128 22.54 -2.96 -2.74
N SER A 129 21.77 -2.30 -1.89
CA SER A 129 21.06 -2.94 -0.77
C SER A 129 19.64 -2.39 -0.55
N GLU A 130 19.26 -1.34 -1.28
CA GLU A 130 17.98 -0.66 -1.11
C GLU A 130 17.28 -0.48 -2.46
N PHE A 131 15.95 -0.40 -2.41
CA PHE A 131 15.16 0.08 -3.53
C PHE A 131 15.46 1.56 -3.77
N ALA A 132 15.67 1.94 -5.03
CA ALA A 132 15.88 3.33 -5.40
C ALA A 132 15.02 3.72 -6.61
N ILE A 133 14.56 4.97 -6.64
CA ILE A 133 13.81 5.52 -7.77
C ILE A 133 14.74 6.41 -8.58
N VAL A 134 15.11 5.97 -9.78
CA VAL A 134 16.02 6.65 -10.71
C VAL A 134 15.30 7.12 -11.96
N ASP A 135 15.95 8.02 -12.70
CA ASP A 135 15.48 8.58 -13.98
C ASP A 135 14.04 9.10 -13.99
N PRO A 136 13.62 9.93 -13.02
CA PRO A 136 12.27 10.46 -12.99
C PRO A 136 11.99 11.29 -14.25
N THR A 137 10.94 10.93 -14.98
CA THR A 137 10.48 11.66 -16.17
C THR A 137 9.04 12.10 -15.94
N VAL A 138 8.79 13.40 -15.81
CA VAL A 138 7.44 13.97 -15.79
C VAL A 138 7.00 14.27 -17.22
N PHE A 139 5.80 13.84 -17.60
CA PHE A 139 5.24 14.14 -18.92
C PHE A 139 4.41 15.43 -18.84
N SER A 140 4.50 16.25 -19.90
CA SER A 140 3.74 17.51 -19.98
C SER A 140 2.23 17.34 -20.21
N GLY A 141 1.74 16.11 -20.28
CA GLY A 141 0.33 15.79 -20.50
C GLY A 141 0.11 14.34 -20.95
N SER A 142 -1.16 14.02 -21.24
CA SER A 142 -1.61 12.67 -21.59
C SER A 142 -0.99 12.14 -22.90
N LYS A 143 -0.88 12.95 -23.95
CA LYS A 143 -0.36 12.51 -25.25
C LYS A 143 1.09 12.00 -25.19
N PRO A 144 2.08 12.70 -24.59
CA PRO A 144 3.41 12.14 -24.39
C PRO A 144 3.42 10.86 -23.54
N PHE A 145 2.57 10.78 -22.51
CA PHE A 145 2.42 9.60 -21.66
C PHE A 145 1.93 8.38 -22.48
N VAL A 146 0.81 8.51 -23.18
CA VAL A 146 0.23 7.44 -24.03
C VAL A 146 1.24 7.00 -25.09
N ASN A 147 1.90 7.95 -25.77
CA ASN A 147 2.89 7.64 -26.78
C ASN A 147 4.09 6.85 -26.21
N ARG A 148 4.54 7.20 -25.00
CA ARG A 148 5.67 6.51 -24.36
C ARG A 148 5.25 5.11 -23.88
N LEU A 149 4.07 4.98 -23.27
CA LEU A 149 3.50 3.69 -22.87
C LEU A 149 3.26 2.76 -24.07
N SER A 150 2.74 3.29 -25.18
CA SER A 150 2.52 2.47 -26.39
C SER A 150 3.84 1.97 -26.99
N ARG A 151 4.91 2.78 -26.97
CA ARG A 151 6.25 2.33 -27.40
C ARG A 151 6.80 1.25 -26.49
N GLU A 152 6.64 1.41 -25.18
CA GLU A 152 7.04 0.44 -24.16
C GLU A 152 6.34 -0.91 -24.36
N LEU A 153 5.03 -0.91 -24.59
CA LEU A 153 4.27 -2.11 -24.89
C LEU A 153 4.74 -2.75 -26.20
N ARG A 154 4.96 -1.96 -27.26
CA ARG A 154 5.40 -2.48 -28.57
C ARG A 154 6.81 -3.05 -28.58
N SER A 155 7.70 -2.57 -27.70
CA SER A 155 9.06 -3.11 -27.57
C SER A 155 9.10 -4.48 -26.88
N ARG A 156 7.98 -4.93 -26.28
CA ARG A 156 7.86 -6.27 -25.67
C ARG A 156 7.34 -7.31 -26.67
N PRO A 157 7.64 -8.60 -26.44
CA PRO A 157 6.96 -9.71 -27.12
C PRO A 157 5.44 -9.59 -27.00
N PRO A 158 4.64 -10.01 -28.00
CA PRO A 158 3.18 -9.88 -27.98
C PRO A 158 2.48 -10.42 -26.72
N ALA A 159 3.01 -11.51 -26.14
CA ALA A 159 2.50 -12.12 -24.92
C ALA A 159 2.70 -11.26 -23.66
N ASN A 160 3.64 -10.30 -23.69
CA ASN A 160 4.02 -9.50 -22.53
C ASN A 160 3.57 -8.03 -22.72
N ARG A 161 2.57 -7.78 -23.57
CA ARG A 161 2.05 -6.42 -23.82
C ARG A 161 0.84 -6.09 -22.95
N ASP A 162 0.74 -6.73 -21.80
CA ASP A 162 -0.29 -6.45 -20.81
C ASP A 162 0.13 -5.31 -19.89
N VAL A 163 -0.86 -4.63 -19.32
CA VAL A 163 -0.67 -3.60 -18.31
C VAL A 163 -1.20 -4.11 -16.98
N LEU A 164 -0.39 -3.99 -15.93
CA LEU A 164 -0.85 -4.14 -14.56
C LEU A 164 -1.15 -2.74 -14.01
N LEU A 165 -2.42 -2.42 -13.82
CA LEU A 165 -2.85 -1.17 -13.19
C LEU A 165 -2.97 -1.35 -11.67
N PHE A 166 -1.99 -0.82 -10.95
CA PHE A 166 -1.95 -0.83 -9.49
C PHE A 166 -2.63 0.41 -8.89
N VAL A 167 -3.56 0.20 -7.95
CA VAL A 167 -4.27 1.28 -7.24
C VAL A 167 -4.02 1.15 -5.73
N HIS A 168 -3.28 2.10 -5.15
CA HIS A 168 -2.87 2.01 -3.75
C HIS A 168 -4.00 2.31 -2.75
N GLY A 169 -3.74 2.02 -1.48
CA GLY A 169 -4.63 2.22 -0.35
C GLY A 169 -4.47 3.56 0.38
N PHE A 170 -5.12 3.64 1.54
CA PHE A 170 -5.02 4.74 2.51
C PHE A 170 -3.59 4.89 3.05
N ASN A 171 -3.22 6.10 3.50
CA ASN A 171 -1.92 6.36 4.13
C ASN A 171 -0.78 5.86 3.23
N THR A 172 -0.79 6.29 1.97
CA THR A 172 0.23 5.89 0.98
C THR A 172 0.71 7.08 0.19
N THR A 173 2.02 7.33 0.17
CA THR A 173 2.64 8.37 -0.67
C THR A 173 2.83 7.91 -2.11
N LEU A 174 3.22 8.82 -3.02
CA LEU A 174 3.58 8.43 -4.38
C LEU A 174 4.77 7.45 -4.38
N THR A 175 5.81 7.75 -3.59
CA THR A 175 6.99 6.91 -3.44
C THR A 175 6.61 5.49 -3.04
N GLU A 176 5.79 5.35 -2.00
CA GLU A 176 5.32 4.04 -1.53
C GLU A 176 4.54 3.27 -2.58
N ALA A 177 3.62 3.94 -3.29
CA ALA A 177 2.85 3.31 -4.34
C ALA A 177 3.73 2.80 -5.50
N VAL A 178 4.74 3.59 -5.88
CA VAL A 178 5.70 3.23 -6.95
C VAL A 178 6.60 2.07 -6.53
N LEU A 179 7.17 2.13 -5.32
CA LEU A 179 8.01 1.05 -4.80
C LEU A 179 7.23 -0.25 -4.67
N ARG A 180 6.00 -0.18 -4.13
CA ARG A 180 5.13 -1.35 -3.97
C ARG A 180 4.74 -1.97 -5.30
N ALA A 181 4.39 -1.17 -6.31
CA ALA A 181 4.07 -1.70 -7.62
C ALA A 181 5.28 -2.31 -8.33
N ALA A 182 6.47 -1.72 -8.17
CA ALA A 182 7.71 -2.27 -8.71
C ALA A 182 8.08 -3.60 -8.04
N GLN A 183 8.04 -3.65 -6.71
CA GLN A 183 8.26 -4.86 -5.92
C GLN A 183 7.28 -5.95 -6.33
N PHE A 184 5.98 -5.66 -6.36
CA PHE A 184 4.97 -6.63 -6.73
C PHE A 184 5.16 -7.16 -8.16
N ALA A 185 5.42 -6.29 -9.14
CA ALA A 185 5.67 -6.71 -10.51
C ALA A 185 6.90 -7.64 -10.63
N HIS A 186 7.98 -7.29 -9.93
CA HIS A 186 9.20 -8.10 -9.89
C HIS A 186 8.96 -9.46 -9.22
N ASP A 187 8.41 -9.45 -8.01
CA ASP A 187 8.23 -10.64 -7.19
C ASP A 187 7.19 -11.62 -7.72
N SER A 188 6.18 -11.11 -8.41
CA SER A 188 5.17 -11.94 -9.08
C SER A 188 5.70 -12.53 -10.39
N GLY A 189 6.82 -12.02 -10.92
CA GLY A 189 7.31 -12.37 -12.25
C GLY A 189 6.45 -11.79 -13.38
N PHE A 190 5.61 -10.79 -13.10
CA PHE A 190 4.78 -10.14 -14.12
C PHE A 190 5.66 -9.47 -15.18
N THR A 191 5.49 -9.87 -16.43
CA THR A 191 6.38 -9.47 -17.53
C THR A 191 5.89 -8.27 -18.34
N GLY A 192 4.66 -7.82 -18.06
CA GLY A 192 4.03 -6.66 -18.70
C GLY A 192 4.57 -5.31 -18.24
N VAL A 193 3.74 -4.27 -18.35
CA VAL A 193 4.09 -2.91 -17.92
C VAL A 193 3.28 -2.54 -16.67
N PRO A 194 3.91 -2.34 -15.49
CA PRO A 194 3.20 -1.82 -14.33
C PRO A 194 2.92 -0.33 -14.51
N VAL A 195 1.66 0.04 -14.27
CA VAL A 195 1.16 1.41 -14.22
C VAL A 195 0.53 1.63 -12.85
N VAL A 196 0.93 2.67 -12.14
CA VAL A 196 0.31 3.07 -10.88
C VAL A 196 -0.71 4.17 -11.14
N PHE A 197 -1.94 3.97 -10.68
CA PHE A 197 -2.83 5.09 -10.43
C PHE A 197 -2.66 5.56 -8.99
N SER A 198 -2.05 6.73 -8.82
CA SER A 198 -1.81 7.28 -7.49
C SER A 198 -2.78 8.41 -7.19
N TRP A 199 -3.76 8.17 -6.32
CA TRP A 199 -4.69 9.20 -5.87
C TRP A 199 -4.10 10.02 -4.71
N ALA A 200 -4.69 11.18 -4.43
CA ALA A 200 -4.17 12.15 -3.44
C ALA A 200 -4.38 11.69 -1.98
N SER A 201 -3.69 10.62 -1.58
CA SER A 201 -3.51 10.23 -0.17
C SER A 201 -2.40 11.06 0.44
N ARG A 202 -2.60 11.55 1.67
CA ARG A 202 -1.56 12.29 2.38
C ARG A 202 -0.44 11.45 2.98
N GLY A 203 -0.55 10.12 2.95
CA GLY A 203 0.45 9.28 3.60
C GLY A 203 0.46 9.44 5.12
N SER A 204 -0.71 9.73 5.71
CA SER A 204 -0.84 9.98 7.15
C SER A 204 -2.02 9.22 7.75
N ASN A 205 -1.77 8.51 8.86
CA ASN A 205 -2.79 7.83 9.65
C ASN A 205 -3.85 8.80 10.22
N PHE A 206 -3.53 10.08 10.35
CA PHE A 206 -4.44 11.10 10.90
C PHE A 206 -5.35 11.74 9.85
N ASP A 207 -5.08 11.50 8.56
CA ASP A 207 -5.77 12.13 7.43
C ASP A 207 -6.86 11.25 6.81
N TYR A 208 -7.40 10.27 7.56
CA TYR A 208 -8.38 9.31 7.05
C TYR A 208 -9.60 9.96 6.36
N VAL A 209 -10.19 11.00 6.95
CA VAL A 209 -11.34 11.70 6.34
C VAL A 209 -10.93 12.45 5.07
N TYR A 210 -9.72 13.00 5.03
CA TYR A 210 -9.20 13.63 3.82
C TYR A 210 -9.04 12.58 2.72
N ASP A 211 -8.38 11.47 3.02
CA ASP A 211 -8.12 10.38 2.10
C ASP A 211 -9.42 9.75 1.57
N LEU A 212 -10.41 9.49 2.43
CA LEU A 212 -11.72 8.97 2.02
C LEU A 212 -12.41 9.88 0.98
N ASN A 213 -12.35 11.20 1.19
CA ASN A 213 -12.87 12.17 0.24
C ASN A 213 -12.00 12.26 -1.02
N SER A 214 -10.67 12.18 -0.89
CA SER A 214 -9.72 12.22 -2.01
C SER A 214 -9.89 11.02 -2.94
N VAL A 215 -10.15 9.83 -2.39
CA VAL A 215 -10.50 8.61 -3.12
C VAL A 215 -11.69 8.87 -4.02
N LEU A 216 -12.79 9.41 -3.50
CA LEU A 216 -13.98 9.68 -4.32
C LEU A 216 -13.79 10.82 -5.32
N ILE A 217 -12.99 11.83 -4.99
CA ILE A 217 -12.61 12.90 -5.93
C ILE A 217 -11.77 12.35 -7.09
N ALA A 218 -10.97 11.31 -6.86
CA ALA A 218 -10.14 10.69 -7.88
C ALA A 218 -10.92 9.75 -8.83
N ARG A 219 -12.23 9.54 -8.61
CA ARG A 219 -13.05 8.60 -9.39
C ARG A 219 -13.02 8.87 -10.90
N ASP A 220 -13.31 10.10 -11.30
CA ASP A 220 -13.32 10.48 -12.71
C ASP A 220 -11.91 10.45 -13.33
N LYS A 221 -10.89 10.77 -12.52
CA LYS A 221 -9.48 10.71 -12.92
C LYS A 221 -8.98 9.28 -13.14
N LEU A 222 -9.46 8.30 -12.37
CA LEU A 222 -9.15 6.89 -12.62
C LEU A 222 -9.86 6.38 -13.89
N ILE A 223 -11.09 6.83 -14.17
CA ILE A 223 -11.75 6.55 -15.47
C ILE A 223 -10.89 7.09 -16.62
N GLU A 224 -10.48 8.35 -16.53
CA GLU A 224 -9.62 8.99 -17.54
C GLU A 224 -8.29 8.23 -17.70
N ALA A 225 -7.60 7.91 -16.61
CA ALA A 225 -6.35 7.14 -16.65
C ALA A 225 -6.53 5.77 -17.32
N GLY A 226 -7.62 5.06 -17.02
CA GLY A 226 -7.96 3.78 -17.66
C GLY A 226 -8.19 3.92 -19.17
N LEU A 227 -8.87 4.99 -19.61
CA LEU A 227 -9.07 5.27 -21.04
C LEU A 227 -7.74 5.57 -21.75
N LEU A 228 -6.84 6.34 -21.11
CA LEU A 228 -5.50 6.63 -21.66
C LEU A 228 -4.64 5.37 -21.76
N ILE A 229 -4.73 4.45 -20.78
CA ILE A 229 -4.07 3.14 -20.84
C ILE A 229 -4.60 2.33 -22.02
N LEU A 230 -5.92 2.30 -22.24
CA LEU A 230 -6.51 1.63 -23.40
C LEU A 230 -6.08 2.25 -24.73
N GLU A 231 -5.92 3.58 -24.79
CA GLU A 231 -5.40 4.28 -25.98
C GLU A 231 -3.98 3.82 -26.35
N ALA A 232 -3.14 3.49 -25.35
CA ALA A 232 -1.81 2.93 -25.58
C ALA A 232 -1.82 1.53 -26.25
N SER A 233 -3.00 0.92 -26.36
CA SER A 233 -3.29 -0.35 -27.05
C SER A 233 -2.61 -1.58 -26.44
N PRO A 234 -2.82 -1.88 -25.14
CA PRO A 234 -2.31 -3.10 -24.53
C PRO A 234 -3.02 -4.37 -25.05
N SER A 235 -2.39 -5.53 -24.84
CA SER A 235 -3.01 -6.83 -25.09
C SER A 235 -4.18 -7.08 -24.12
N GLY A 236 -4.00 -6.71 -22.86
CA GLY A 236 -4.98 -6.71 -21.79
C GLY A 236 -4.55 -5.81 -20.62
N VAL A 237 -5.46 -5.62 -19.67
CA VAL A 237 -5.26 -4.81 -18.46
C VAL A 237 -5.77 -5.60 -17.26
N ASP A 238 -4.89 -5.82 -16.31
CA ASP A 238 -5.18 -6.41 -15.01
C ASP A 238 -5.15 -5.34 -13.94
N PHE A 239 -6.10 -5.36 -13.01
CA PHE A 239 -6.19 -4.41 -11.92
C PHE A 239 -5.76 -5.08 -10.63
N VAL A 240 -4.86 -4.45 -9.88
CA VAL A 240 -4.56 -4.83 -8.50
C VAL A 240 -4.78 -3.61 -7.62
N ALA A 241 -5.85 -3.65 -6.83
CA ALA A 241 -6.19 -2.58 -5.91
C ALA A 241 -5.99 -3.05 -4.46
N HIS A 242 -5.53 -2.15 -3.59
CA HIS A 242 -5.28 -2.46 -2.18
C HIS A 242 -6.09 -1.57 -1.24
N SER A 243 -6.58 -2.16 -0.14
CA SER A 243 -7.25 -1.43 0.94
C SER A 243 -8.37 -0.49 0.44
N MET A 244 -8.30 0.80 0.77
CA MET A 244 -9.22 1.84 0.31
C MET A 244 -9.18 2.09 -1.22
N GLY A 245 -8.10 1.70 -1.90
CA GLY A 245 -8.04 1.72 -3.37
C GLY A 245 -9.07 0.80 -4.03
N ASN A 246 -9.52 -0.25 -3.31
CA ASN A 246 -10.62 -1.10 -3.74
C ASN A 246 -11.94 -0.35 -3.81
N PHE A 247 -12.19 0.57 -2.86
CA PHE A 247 -13.40 1.39 -2.86
C PHE A 247 -13.45 2.26 -4.13
N LEU A 248 -12.36 2.96 -4.44
CA LEU A 248 -12.23 3.73 -5.69
C LEU A 248 -12.43 2.84 -6.93
N THR A 249 -11.76 1.69 -6.97
CA THR A 249 -11.85 0.76 -8.10
C THR A 249 -13.29 0.31 -8.34
N MET A 250 -13.99 -0.12 -7.28
CA MET A 250 -15.39 -0.54 -7.37
C MET A 250 -16.33 0.59 -7.79
N GLU A 251 -16.10 1.81 -7.32
CA GLU A 251 -16.87 2.98 -7.75
C GLU A 251 -16.73 3.26 -9.25
N VAL A 252 -15.50 3.16 -9.78
CA VAL A 252 -15.21 3.31 -11.20
C VAL A 252 -15.85 2.20 -12.04
N MET A 253 -15.69 0.94 -11.64
CA MET A 253 -16.28 -0.19 -12.38
C MET A 253 -17.80 -0.13 -12.40
N ARG A 254 -18.42 0.22 -11.26
CA ARG A 254 -19.86 0.42 -11.16
C ARG A 254 -20.33 1.56 -12.07
N GLN A 255 -19.66 2.71 -12.05
CA GLN A 255 -20.01 3.83 -12.92
C GLN A 255 -19.88 3.48 -14.40
N ALA A 256 -18.77 2.85 -14.80
CA ALA A 256 -18.57 2.38 -16.16
C ALA A 256 -19.67 1.41 -16.57
N SER A 257 -20.11 0.52 -15.68
CA SER A 257 -21.16 -0.46 -15.95
C SER A 257 -22.52 0.20 -16.15
N LEU A 258 -22.89 1.15 -15.29
CA LEU A 258 -24.13 1.92 -15.44
C LEU A 258 -24.17 2.77 -16.71
N GLN A 259 -23.01 3.18 -17.22
CA GLN A 259 -22.90 3.88 -18.51
C GLN A 259 -22.84 2.93 -19.72
N GLY A 260 -22.91 1.61 -19.51
CA GLY A 260 -22.77 0.61 -20.58
C GLY A 260 -21.36 0.54 -21.18
N ARG A 261 -20.35 1.03 -20.45
CA ARG A 261 -18.95 1.16 -20.91
C ARG A 261 -18.00 0.19 -20.22
N PHE A 262 -18.44 -0.49 -19.16
CA PHE A 262 -17.58 -1.43 -18.44
C PHE A 262 -17.09 -2.54 -19.36
N ASN A 263 -15.76 -2.66 -19.44
CA ASN A 263 -15.05 -3.60 -20.29
C ASN A 263 -15.53 -3.65 -21.76
N ALA A 264 -16.00 -2.53 -22.31
CA ALA A 264 -16.46 -2.47 -23.71
C ALA A 264 -15.35 -2.81 -24.73
N SER A 265 -14.09 -2.55 -24.37
CA SER A 265 -12.91 -2.93 -25.15
C SER A 265 -12.58 -4.42 -25.09
N ARG A 266 -13.16 -5.17 -24.13
CA ARG A 266 -12.80 -6.56 -23.78
C ARG A 266 -11.33 -6.75 -23.42
N LYS A 267 -10.70 -5.68 -22.93
CA LYS A 267 -9.28 -5.67 -22.54
C LYS A 267 -9.09 -5.83 -21.05
N PHE A 268 -10.09 -5.56 -20.22
CA PHE A 268 -9.99 -5.80 -18.78
C PHE A 268 -10.11 -7.29 -18.54
N ARG A 269 -9.06 -7.88 -17.97
CA ARG A 269 -8.94 -9.32 -17.73
C ARG A 269 -9.37 -9.61 -16.30
N ASP A 270 -8.49 -9.36 -15.33
CA ASP A 270 -8.74 -9.65 -13.92
C ASP A 270 -8.79 -8.37 -13.07
N ILE A 271 -9.67 -8.37 -12.07
CA ILE A 271 -9.79 -7.30 -11.08
C ILE A 271 -9.55 -7.88 -9.69
N ILE A 272 -8.31 -7.77 -9.24
CA ILE A 272 -7.84 -8.27 -7.96
C ILE A 272 -8.04 -7.18 -6.90
N LEU A 273 -8.89 -7.48 -5.94
CA LEU A 273 -9.19 -6.62 -4.80
C LEU A 273 -8.51 -7.17 -3.55
N ALA A 274 -7.35 -6.60 -3.18
CA ALA A 274 -6.54 -7.05 -2.05
C ALA A 274 -6.93 -6.35 -0.75
N SER A 275 -7.29 -7.13 0.26
CA SER A 275 -7.73 -6.67 1.59
C SER A 275 -8.74 -5.50 1.53
N PRO A 276 -9.92 -5.67 0.92
CA PRO A 276 -10.77 -4.53 0.59
C PRO A 276 -11.34 -3.82 1.80
N ASP A 277 -11.01 -2.52 1.92
CA ASP A 277 -11.61 -1.62 2.90
C ASP A 277 -12.87 -0.96 2.31
N ILE A 278 -13.91 -1.78 2.17
CA ILE A 278 -15.24 -1.37 1.68
C ILE A 278 -16.26 -1.90 2.67
N ASP A 279 -17.28 -1.10 3.00
CA ASP A 279 -18.48 -1.60 3.67
C ASP A 279 -19.11 -2.74 2.84
N VAL A 280 -19.46 -3.85 3.49
CA VAL A 280 -19.99 -5.05 2.80
C VAL A 280 -21.29 -4.76 2.04
N ASN A 281 -22.21 -3.97 2.60
CA ASN A 281 -23.47 -3.61 1.96
C ASN A 281 -23.25 -2.65 0.77
N LEU A 282 -22.26 -1.75 0.89
CA LEU A 282 -21.82 -0.91 -0.21
C LEU A 282 -21.25 -1.76 -1.34
N PHE A 283 -20.37 -2.71 -1.05
CA PHE A 283 -19.80 -3.62 -2.05
C PHE A 283 -20.88 -4.44 -2.76
N GLU A 284 -21.84 -5.01 -2.02
CA GLU A 284 -23.01 -5.70 -2.59
C GLU A 284 -23.81 -4.79 -3.52
N THR A 285 -24.03 -3.53 -3.12
CA THR A 285 -24.76 -2.53 -3.90
C THR A 285 -23.99 -2.13 -5.17
N GLN A 286 -22.67 -2.03 -5.08
CA GLN A 286 -21.82 -1.75 -6.23
C GLN A 286 -21.84 -2.91 -7.23
N LEU A 287 -21.68 -4.15 -6.75
CA LEU A 287 -21.72 -5.34 -7.59
C LEU A 287 -23.06 -5.52 -8.27
N LYS A 288 -24.20 -5.22 -7.63
CA LYS A 288 -25.53 -5.27 -8.29
C LYS A 288 -25.59 -4.45 -9.58
N GLY A 289 -24.80 -3.37 -9.68
CA GLY A 289 -24.68 -2.55 -10.89
C GLY A 289 -23.83 -3.16 -12.01
N ILE A 290 -23.15 -4.29 -11.76
CA ILE A 290 -22.24 -4.97 -12.71
C ILE A 290 -22.82 -6.35 -13.06
N PRO A 291 -23.06 -6.69 -14.34
CA PRO A 291 -23.57 -8.01 -14.72
C PRO A 291 -22.67 -9.15 -14.25
N ARG A 292 -23.24 -10.26 -13.72
CA ARG A 292 -22.44 -11.41 -13.24
C ARG A 292 -21.49 -11.98 -14.30
N SER A 293 -21.89 -11.97 -15.57
CA SER A 293 -21.05 -12.42 -16.70
C SER A 293 -19.82 -11.56 -16.98
N GLN A 294 -19.71 -10.39 -16.33
CA GLN A 294 -18.58 -9.47 -16.46
C GLN A 294 -17.78 -9.36 -15.15
N ARG A 295 -18.13 -10.15 -14.11
CA ARG A 295 -17.50 -10.08 -12.79
C ARG A 295 -16.24 -10.95 -12.70
N ASN A 296 -15.17 -10.55 -13.38
CA ASN A 296 -13.84 -11.15 -13.21
C ASN A 296 -13.14 -10.57 -11.97
N PHE A 297 -13.82 -10.59 -10.83
CA PHE A 297 -13.31 -10.06 -9.56
C PHE A 297 -12.72 -11.18 -8.71
N TYR A 298 -11.52 -10.94 -8.22
CA TYR A 298 -10.78 -11.79 -7.30
C TYR A 298 -10.60 -11.04 -5.99
N VAL A 299 -11.32 -11.45 -4.94
CA VAL A 299 -11.36 -10.77 -3.66
C VAL A 299 -10.46 -11.50 -2.67
N LEU A 300 -9.32 -10.91 -2.34
CA LEU A 300 -8.36 -11.49 -1.39
C LEU A 300 -8.70 -10.98 0.00
N ILE A 301 -9.11 -11.88 0.88
CA ILE A 301 -9.50 -11.57 2.27
C ILE A 301 -8.54 -12.21 3.26
N SER A 302 -8.52 -11.70 4.48
CA SER A 302 -7.84 -12.36 5.60
C SER A 302 -8.58 -12.02 6.88
N ALA A 303 -9.11 -13.05 7.56
CA ALA A 303 -9.67 -12.89 8.89
C ALA A 303 -8.63 -12.24 9.82
N ASN A 304 -9.09 -11.34 10.69
CA ASN A 304 -8.25 -10.60 11.66
C ASN A 304 -7.24 -9.64 11.04
N ASP A 305 -7.53 -9.08 9.86
CA ASP A 305 -6.76 -7.98 9.30
C ASP A 305 -6.77 -6.76 10.27
N LYS A 306 -5.61 -6.51 10.91
CA LYS A 306 -5.46 -5.47 11.94
C LYS A 306 -5.67 -4.05 11.39
N ALA A 307 -5.34 -3.79 10.12
CA ALA A 307 -5.53 -2.46 9.54
C ALA A 307 -7.02 -2.19 9.23
N LEU A 308 -7.79 -3.22 8.89
CA LEU A 308 -9.25 -3.11 8.87
C LEU A 308 -9.80 -2.80 10.26
N GLY A 309 -9.15 -3.26 11.34
CA GLY A 309 -9.50 -2.85 12.70
C GLY A 309 -9.44 -1.32 12.92
N ILE A 310 -8.47 -0.62 12.33
CA ILE A 310 -8.37 0.85 12.40
C ILE A 310 -9.49 1.49 11.57
N SER A 311 -9.72 1.01 10.34
CA SER A 311 -10.81 1.53 9.52
C SER A 311 -12.19 1.26 10.13
N LYS A 312 -12.43 0.07 10.69
CA LYS A 312 -13.62 -0.28 11.46
C LYS A 312 -13.79 0.66 12.66
N PHE A 313 -12.73 0.88 13.44
CA PHE A 313 -12.77 1.81 14.57
C PHE A 313 -13.15 3.23 14.13
N LEU A 314 -12.53 3.74 13.07
CA LEU A 314 -12.82 5.08 12.55
C LEU A 314 -14.19 5.19 11.87
N ALA A 315 -14.71 4.09 11.33
CA ALA A 315 -16.01 4.01 10.65
C ALA A 315 -17.17 3.59 11.56
N GLY A 316 -16.93 3.35 12.85
CA GLY A 316 -17.97 2.98 13.81
C GLY A 316 -18.36 1.49 13.80
N ASP A 317 -17.38 0.61 13.71
CA ASP A 317 -17.49 -0.86 13.75
C ASP A 317 -18.30 -1.47 12.58
N VAL A 318 -18.23 -0.81 11.43
CA VAL A 318 -18.91 -1.24 10.20
C VAL A 318 -18.21 -2.46 9.58
N PRO A 319 -18.93 -3.55 9.26
CA PRO A 319 -18.35 -4.73 8.61
C PRO A 319 -17.66 -4.39 7.29
N ARG A 320 -16.44 -4.93 7.09
CA ARG A 320 -15.61 -4.70 5.90
C ARG A 320 -15.48 -5.95 5.06
N VAL A 321 -15.40 -5.79 3.73
CA VAL A 321 -15.26 -6.90 2.77
C VAL A 321 -14.02 -7.75 3.05
N GLY A 322 -12.88 -7.13 3.38
CA GLY A 322 -11.64 -7.88 3.66
C GLY A 322 -11.68 -8.78 4.91
N ASP A 323 -12.73 -8.72 5.71
CA ASP A 323 -12.97 -9.55 6.90
C ASP A 323 -14.41 -10.13 6.90
N ALA A 324 -15.05 -10.20 5.73
CA ALA A 324 -16.39 -10.74 5.57
C ALA A 324 -16.37 -12.26 5.37
N ASP A 325 -17.52 -12.90 5.56
CA ASP A 325 -17.71 -14.32 5.26
C ASP A 325 -17.43 -14.60 3.77
N PRO A 326 -16.45 -15.45 3.44
CA PRO A 326 -16.10 -15.76 2.06
C PRO A 326 -17.22 -16.42 1.26
N GLU A 327 -18.09 -17.23 1.88
CA GLU A 327 -19.20 -17.87 1.19
C GLU A 327 -20.25 -16.82 0.76
N ARG A 328 -20.57 -15.89 1.66
CA ARG A 328 -21.44 -14.74 1.36
C ARG A 328 -20.91 -13.92 0.20
N LEU A 329 -19.61 -13.66 0.15
CA LEU A 329 -18.99 -12.92 -0.94
C LEU A 329 -19.04 -13.71 -2.27
N ALA A 330 -18.72 -15.00 -2.25
CA ALA A 330 -18.76 -15.86 -3.43
C ALA A 330 -20.17 -15.97 -4.04
N ASP A 331 -21.21 -15.97 -3.21
CA ASP A 331 -22.62 -15.94 -3.66
C ASP A 331 -22.97 -14.69 -4.49
N LEU A 332 -22.21 -13.60 -4.31
CA LEU A 332 -22.28 -12.39 -5.14
C LEU A 332 -21.61 -12.57 -6.50
N GLY A 333 -21.08 -13.75 -6.84
CA GLY A 333 -20.49 -14.01 -8.17
C GLY A 333 -19.13 -13.38 -8.36
N VAL A 334 -18.34 -13.29 -7.28
CA VAL A 334 -16.90 -13.01 -7.32
C VAL A 334 -16.14 -14.26 -6.90
N THR A 335 -14.86 -14.35 -7.24
CA THR A 335 -13.98 -15.40 -6.71
C THR A 335 -13.32 -14.87 -5.45
N VAL A 336 -13.42 -15.59 -4.34
CA VAL A 336 -12.82 -15.19 -3.06
C VAL A 336 -11.60 -16.06 -2.80
N VAL A 337 -10.48 -15.42 -2.47
CA VAL A 337 -9.23 -16.07 -2.07
C VAL A 337 -9.01 -15.75 -0.60
N ASP A 338 -9.23 -16.73 0.27
CA ASP A 338 -9.10 -16.59 1.71
C ASP A 338 -7.67 -16.93 2.16
N LEU A 339 -7.00 -15.92 2.72
CA LEU A 339 -5.63 -15.95 3.21
C LEU A 339 -5.56 -16.03 4.75
N SER A 340 -6.67 -16.32 5.43
CA SER A 340 -6.77 -16.34 6.89
C SER A 340 -5.75 -17.28 7.55
N GLU A 341 -5.57 -18.47 6.97
CA GLU A 341 -4.66 -19.50 7.50
C GLU A 341 -3.19 -19.26 7.09
N VAL A 342 -2.93 -18.31 6.19
CA VAL A 342 -1.57 -17.98 5.75
C VAL A 342 -0.82 -17.27 6.88
N LYS A 343 0.21 -17.94 7.38
CA LYS A 343 1.08 -17.42 8.45
C LYS A 343 1.91 -16.26 7.93
N ASP A 344 2.00 -15.23 8.76
CA ASP A 344 2.73 -14.01 8.48
C ASP A 344 4.12 -14.09 9.14
N THR A 345 5.17 -13.71 8.41
CA THR A 345 6.54 -13.70 8.90
C THR A 345 7.03 -12.32 9.34
N SER A 346 6.35 -11.21 9.01
CA SER A 346 6.92 -9.88 9.32
C SER A 346 6.03 -8.61 9.23
N SER A 347 4.75 -8.63 8.85
CA SER A 347 3.99 -7.37 8.76
C SER A 347 2.48 -7.57 8.79
N ILE A 348 1.81 -6.74 9.63
CA ILE A 348 0.35 -6.45 9.67
C ILE A 348 -0.41 -7.17 8.55
N HIS A 349 -1.29 -8.12 8.90
CA HIS A 349 -2.04 -9.02 8.00
C HIS A 349 -2.74 -8.37 6.77
N HIS A 350 -2.73 -7.05 6.65
CA HIS A 350 -3.28 -6.21 5.58
C HIS A 350 -2.52 -6.23 4.26
N SER A 351 -1.24 -6.61 4.27
CA SER A 351 -0.37 -6.55 3.08
C SER A 351 0.03 -7.93 2.57
N LYS A 352 -0.62 -9.01 3.05
CA LYS A 352 -0.32 -10.41 2.68
C LYS A 352 -0.24 -10.66 1.16
N PHE A 353 -1.03 -9.93 0.37
CA PHE A 353 -1.05 -10.04 -1.09
C PHE A 353 0.30 -9.70 -1.75
N ALA A 354 1.11 -8.85 -1.10
CA ALA A 354 2.39 -8.37 -1.60
C ALA A 354 3.57 -8.79 -0.72
N ASP A 355 3.34 -9.09 0.56
CA ASP A 355 4.39 -9.39 1.53
C ASP A 355 4.64 -10.90 1.71
N VAL A 356 3.68 -11.76 1.35
CA VAL A 356 3.84 -13.22 1.46
C VAL A 356 4.29 -13.79 0.11
N PRO A 357 5.53 -14.31 -0.01
CA PRO A 357 6.10 -14.77 -1.27
C PRO A 357 5.19 -15.69 -2.06
N GLU A 358 4.56 -16.63 -1.37
CA GLU A 358 3.74 -17.64 -2.01
C GLU A 358 2.41 -17.08 -2.54
N VAL A 359 1.85 -16.05 -1.88
CA VAL A 359 0.66 -15.34 -2.37
C VAL A 359 1.04 -14.49 -3.58
N VAL A 360 2.18 -13.81 -3.55
CA VAL A 360 2.67 -13.00 -4.68
C VAL A 360 2.91 -13.87 -5.91
N GLN A 361 3.57 -15.02 -5.74
CA GLN A 361 3.80 -15.98 -6.82
C GLN A 361 2.50 -16.62 -7.33
N LEU A 362 1.53 -16.88 -6.44
CA LEU A 362 0.20 -17.35 -6.84
C LEU A 362 -0.47 -16.34 -7.78
N ILE A 363 -0.49 -15.06 -7.39
CA ILE A 363 -1.09 -13.99 -8.20
C ILE A 363 -0.33 -13.83 -9.52
N GLY A 364 1.01 -13.81 -9.49
CA GLY A 364 1.83 -13.66 -10.68
C GLY A 364 1.59 -14.74 -11.73
N ARG A 365 1.51 -16.00 -11.31
CA ARG A 365 1.21 -17.11 -12.23
C ARG A 365 -0.19 -17.02 -12.81
N HIS A 366 -1.17 -16.54 -12.04
CA HIS A 366 -2.52 -16.28 -12.52
C HIS A 366 -2.54 -15.18 -13.59
N LEU A 367 -1.82 -14.08 -13.35
CA LEU A 367 -1.68 -12.97 -14.30
C LEU A 367 -1.01 -13.41 -15.62
N GLU A 368 0.03 -14.23 -15.55
CA GLU A 368 0.76 -14.71 -16.73
C GLU A 368 0.02 -15.81 -17.50
N SER A 369 -0.68 -16.73 -16.81
CA SER A 369 -1.40 -17.84 -17.47
C SER A 369 -2.73 -17.41 -18.08
N GLY A 370 -3.38 -16.36 -17.54
CA GLY A 370 -4.74 -15.99 -17.89
C GLY A 370 -5.79 -17.05 -17.55
N SER A 371 -5.45 -18.03 -16.72
CA SER A 371 -6.35 -19.11 -16.28
C SER A 371 -7.10 -18.69 -15.03
N HIS A 372 -8.40 -18.97 -14.91
CA HIS A 372 -9.12 -18.74 -13.65
C HIS A 372 -8.52 -19.55 -12.49
N PHE A 373 -8.49 -19.02 -11.26
CA PHE A 373 -8.27 -19.85 -10.06
C PHE A 373 -9.31 -20.98 -10.05
N GLU A 374 -8.90 -22.21 -10.32
CA GLU A 374 -9.80 -23.35 -10.43
C GLU A 374 -10.53 -23.60 -9.09
N THR A 375 -11.86 -23.72 -9.17
CA THR A 375 -12.73 -23.93 -8.01
C THR A 375 -12.88 -25.43 -7.72
N SER A 376 -12.65 -25.85 -6.48
CA SER A 376 -12.99 -27.20 -6.01
C SER A 376 -14.49 -27.47 -6.21
N THR A 377 -14.85 -28.37 -7.12
CA THR A 377 -16.22 -28.89 -7.29
C THR A 377 -16.32 -30.30 -6.74
N THR A 378 -16.35 -30.43 -5.42
CA THR A 378 -16.85 -31.64 -4.74
C THR A 378 -17.47 -31.24 -3.41
N ALA A 379 -18.68 -31.76 -3.13
CA ALA A 379 -19.47 -31.55 -1.91
C ALA A 379 -18.86 -32.19 -0.65
N SER A 380 -17.56 -32.03 -0.46
CA SER A 380 -16.79 -32.51 0.68
C SER A 380 -15.57 -31.61 0.80
N ASN A 381 -15.40 -30.98 1.96
CA ASN A 381 -14.25 -30.13 2.30
C ASN A 381 -12.95 -30.95 2.28
N VAL A 382 -12.40 -31.17 1.09
CA VAL A 382 -11.11 -31.80 0.82
C VAL A 382 -10.41 -31.00 -0.30
N PRO A 383 -9.10 -30.71 -0.21
CA PRO A 383 -8.45 -29.69 -1.03
C PRO A 383 -8.37 -30.09 -2.51
N ALA A 384 -8.78 -29.21 -3.44
CA ALA A 384 -8.60 -29.49 -4.86
C ALA A 384 -7.16 -29.23 -5.32
N ASN A 385 -6.72 -30.18 -6.14
CA ASN A 385 -5.42 -30.31 -6.77
C ASN A 385 -5.20 -29.31 -7.91
N VAL A 386 -5.17 -28.01 -7.59
CA VAL A 386 -4.48 -26.96 -8.39
C VAL A 386 -3.18 -26.54 -7.70
N VAL A 387 -2.94 -27.11 -6.52
CA VAL A 387 -1.77 -26.92 -5.70
C VAL A 387 -0.82 -28.10 -5.90
N GLN A 388 -0.17 -28.22 -7.06
CA GLN A 388 1.01 -29.09 -7.17
C GLN A 388 2.32 -28.32 -7.36
N SER A 389 2.28 -26.99 -7.40
CA SER A 389 3.48 -26.15 -7.51
C SER A 389 3.62 -25.07 -6.43
N ILE A 390 2.74 -25.00 -5.43
CA ILE A 390 3.00 -24.29 -4.16
C ILE A 390 2.61 -25.21 -3.00
N ALA A 391 3.41 -26.23 -2.77
CA ALA A 391 3.03 -27.41 -2.00
C ALA A 391 2.62 -27.20 -0.53
N ASN A 392 2.50 -25.98 0.03
CA ASN A 392 2.26 -25.79 1.47
C ASN A 392 1.53 -24.48 1.89
N VAL A 393 0.90 -23.72 1.00
CA VAL A 393 0.19 -22.48 1.43
C VAL A 393 -1.27 -22.82 1.77
N PRO A 394 -1.73 -22.58 3.00
CA PRO A 394 -3.11 -22.86 3.39
C PRO A 394 -4.04 -21.74 2.87
N ILE A 395 -4.37 -21.80 1.58
CA ILE A 395 -5.31 -20.87 0.93
C ILE A 395 -6.60 -21.63 0.62
N THR A 396 -7.74 -21.00 0.88
CA THR A 396 -9.05 -21.51 0.49
C THR A 396 -9.65 -20.63 -0.60
N ILE A 397 -10.17 -21.23 -1.68
CA ILE A 397 -10.79 -20.50 -2.79
C ILE A 397 -12.28 -20.81 -2.84
N PHE A 398 -13.11 -19.77 -2.87
CA PHE A 398 -14.56 -19.86 -3.00
C PHE A 398 -14.96 -19.29 -4.37
N GLY A 399 -15.55 -20.13 -5.22
CA GLY A 399 -15.91 -19.74 -6.58
C GLY A 399 -17.34 -19.23 -6.69
N GLY A 400 -17.52 -18.06 -7.30
CA GLY A 400 -18.83 -17.53 -7.64
C GLY A 400 -19.41 -18.20 -8.88
N GLN A 401 -19.97 -19.40 -8.75
CA GLN A 401 -20.61 -20.08 -9.88
C GLN A 401 -21.78 -19.25 -10.43
N PRO A 402 -21.95 -19.13 -11.76
CA PRO A 402 -23.22 -18.74 -12.34
C PRO A 402 -24.20 -19.89 -12.07
N ARG A 403 -25.19 -19.69 -11.18
CA ARG A 403 -26.32 -20.63 -11.10
C ARG A 403 -26.92 -20.72 -12.50
N SER A 404 -26.84 -21.89 -13.11
CA SER A 404 -27.57 -22.21 -14.32
C SER A 404 -29.03 -21.88 -14.08
N VAL A 405 -29.56 -20.90 -14.81
CA VAL A 405 -31.00 -20.63 -14.85
C VAL A 405 -31.60 -21.89 -15.46
N GLY A 406 -32.15 -22.75 -14.62
CA GLY A 406 -33.01 -23.83 -15.08
C GLY A 406 -34.19 -23.18 -15.79
N LEU A 407 -34.23 -23.32 -17.12
CA LEU A 407 -35.47 -23.19 -17.86
C LEU A 407 -36.36 -24.34 -17.38
N GLN A 408 -37.36 -24.01 -16.56
CA GLN A 408 -38.59 -24.79 -16.45
C GLN A 408 -39.72 -24.02 -17.12
#